data_AF-A0A936FHX2-F1
#
_entry.id   AF-A0A936FHX2-F1
#
_cell.length_a   1.000
_cell.length_b   1.000
_cell.length_c   1.000
_cell.angle_alpha   90.00
_cell.angle_beta   90.00
_cell.angle_gamma   90.00
#
_symmetry.space_group_name_H-M   'P 1'
#
loop_
_entity.id
_entity.type
_entity.pdbx_description
1 polymer ?
#
loop_
_entity_poly.entity_id
_entity_poly.type
_entity_poly.pdbx_seq_one_letter_code
_entity_poly.pdbx_strand_id
1 'polypeptide(L)' 'MGQAPLSCTEIEAWQRCTHTRLEPWEFALIRSASTAYVIQSVADDTHPPYAEQPYMKPAIAGAFKALAERLRKK' A
#
# COMPACT_ATOMS: atom_id res chain seq x y z
N MET A 1 3.57 8.57 3.55
CA MET A 1 2.62 7.68 2.85
C MET A 1 2.93 7.75 1.37
N GLY A 2 3.39 6.66 0.76
CA GLY A 2 3.65 6.58 -0.68
C GLY A 2 2.78 5.51 -1.31
N GLN A 3 3.03 5.16 -2.58
CA GLN A 3 2.28 4.13 -3.32
C GLN A 3 2.64 2.70 -2.87
N ALA A 4 2.52 2.40 -1.57
CA ALA A 4 2.83 1.10 -0.98
C ALA A 4 1.57 0.48 -0.33
N PRO A 5 1.47 -0.85 -0.28
CA PRO A 5 0.38 -1.51 0.44
C PRO A 5 0.45 -1.17 1.94
N LEU A 6 -0.72 -1.06 2.58
CA LEU A 6 -0.84 -0.81 4.01
C LEU A 6 -0.08 -1.87 4.82
N SER A 7 0.77 -1.41 5.72
CA SER A 7 1.48 -2.24 6.71
C SER A 7 0.56 -2.62 7.87
N CYS A 8 0.95 -3.66 8.62
CA CYS A 8 0.20 -4.08 9.80
C CYS A 8 0.11 -2.96 10.83
N THR A 9 1.21 -2.25 11.05
CA THR A 9 1.32 -1.12 11.98
C THR A 9 0.40 0.04 11.59
N GLU A 10 0.21 0.30 10.31
CA GLU A 10 -0.74 1.34 9.84
C GLU A 10 -2.18 0.94 10.11
N ILE A 11 -2.54 -0.33 9.86
CA ILE A 11 -3.89 -0.83 10.13
C ILE A 11 -4.17 -0.87 11.64
N GLU A 12 -3.19 -1.26 12.47
CA GLU A 12 -3.29 -1.20 13.93
C GLU A 12 -3.37 0.24 14.47
N ALA A 13 -2.61 1.16 13.90
CA ALA A 13 -2.71 2.59 14.24
C ALA A 13 -4.10 3.13 13.88
N TRP A 14 -4.58 2.82 12.68
CA TRP A 14 -5.92 3.20 12.23
C TRP A 14 -7.01 2.66 13.17
N GLN A 15 -6.99 1.37 13.52
CA GLN A 15 -7.92 0.76 14.49
C GLN A 15 -7.93 1.49 15.83
N ARG A 16 -6.74 1.88 16.35
CA ARG A 16 -6.63 2.64 17.60
C ARG A 16 -7.22 4.04 17.49
N CYS A 17 -7.00 4.73 16.36
CA CYS A 17 -7.51 6.08 16.13
C CYS A 17 -9.02 6.12 15.88
N THR A 18 -9.58 5.10 15.26
CA THR A 18 -11.02 5.02 14.95
C THR A 18 -11.81 4.25 15.99
N HIS A 19 -11.14 3.70 17.01
CA HIS A 19 -11.73 2.81 18.02
C HIS A 19 -12.50 1.63 17.41
N THR A 20 -12.09 1.20 16.22
CA THR A 20 -12.68 0.06 15.51
C THR A 20 -11.79 -1.15 15.68
N ARG A 21 -12.36 -2.29 16.10
CA ARG A 21 -11.64 -3.56 16.21
C ARG A 21 -12.01 -4.44 15.04
N LEU A 22 -11.01 -4.85 14.26
CA LEU A 22 -11.17 -5.76 13.15
C LEU A 22 -11.04 -7.21 13.62
N GLU A 23 -11.86 -8.08 13.05
CA GLU A 23 -11.67 -9.52 13.11
C GLU A 23 -10.47 -9.95 12.22
N PRO A 24 -9.85 -11.11 12.49
CA PRO A 24 -8.65 -11.54 11.76
C PRO A 24 -8.84 -11.59 10.23
N TRP A 25 -10.04 -11.97 9.77
CA TRP A 25 -10.34 -12.04 8.34
C TRP A 25 -10.52 -10.65 7.70
N GLU A 26 -11.04 -9.67 8.43
CA GLU A 26 -11.20 -8.29 7.95
C GLU A 26 -9.84 -7.63 7.78
N PHE A 27 -8.95 -7.84 8.75
CA PHE A 27 -7.56 -7.38 8.67
C PHE A 27 -6.86 -7.97 7.44
N ALA A 28 -6.99 -9.28 7.23
CA ALA A 28 -6.42 -9.96 6.07
C ALA A 28 -7.01 -9.46 4.75
N LEU A 29 -8.33 -9.21 4.72
CA LEU A 29 -9.03 -8.65 3.56
C LEU A 29 -8.53 -7.26 3.21
N ILE A 30 -8.42 -6.35 4.19
CA ILE A 30 -7.91 -4.98 3.99
C ILE A 30 -6.47 -5.02 3.46
N ARG A 31 -5.62 -5.89 4.01
CA ARG A 31 -4.24 -6.08 3.52
C ARG A 31 -4.20 -6.56 2.07
N SER A 32 -5.05 -7.52 1.72
CA SER A 32 -5.15 -8.04 0.35
C SER A 32 -5.63 -6.96 -0.62
N ALA A 33 -6.72 -6.26 -0.27
CA ALA A 33 -7.30 -5.19 -1.07
C ALA A 33 -6.32 -4.04 -1.29
N SER A 34 -5.58 -3.63 -0.26
CA SER A 34 -4.54 -2.60 -0.38
C SER A 34 -3.43 -3.01 -1.34
N THR A 35 -3.03 -4.29 -1.34
CA THR A 35 -2.02 -4.80 -2.27
C THR A 35 -2.54 -4.78 -3.70
N ALA A 36 -3.78 -5.26 -3.91
CA ALA A 36 -4.43 -5.25 -5.22
C ALA A 36 -4.57 -3.82 -5.77
N TYR A 37 -4.99 -2.87 -4.93
CA TYR A 37 -5.10 -1.46 -5.29
C TYR A 37 -3.78 -0.87 -5.78
N VAL A 38 -2.68 -1.14 -5.07
CA VAL A 38 -1.35 -0.65 -5.44
C VAL A 38 -0.90 -1.28 -6.77
N ILE A 39 -1.08 -2.59 -6.95
CA ILE A 39 -0.75 -3.28 -8.21
C ILE A 39 -1.53 -2.67 -9.37
N GLN A 40 -2.84 -2.47 -9.20
CA GLN A 40 -3.69 -1.87 -10.23
C GLN A 40 -3.25 -0.44 -10.56
N SER A 41 -2.98 0.38 -9.54
CA SER A 41 -2.53 1.76 -9.75
C SER A 41 -1.20 1.88 -10.50
N VAL A 42 -0.33 0.87 -10.41
CA VAL A 42 0.90 0.79 -11.20
C VAL A 42 0.63 0.31 -12.62
N ALA A 43 -0.28 -0.65 -12.79
CA ALA A 43 -0.62 -1.22 -14.11
C ALA A 43 -1.33 -0.21 -15.02
N ASP A 44 -2.25 0.57 -14.47
CA ASP A 44 -3.07 1.51 -15.24
C ASP A 44 -2.39 2.89 -15.41
N ASP A 45 -1.13 3.03 -14.96
CA ASP A 45 -0.41 4.32 -14.76
C ASP A 45 -1.28 5.38 -14.06
N THR A 46 -2.30 4.90 -13.35
CA THR A 46 -3.33 5.70 -12.70
C THR A 46 -2.83 5.93 -11.31
N HIS A 47 -2.09 7.03 -11.19
CA HIS A 47 -1.69 7.55 -9.91
C HIS A 47 -2.95 7.78 -9.05
N PRO A 48 -2.94 7.36 -7.77
CA PRO A 48 -3.99 7.79 -6.87
C PRO A 48 -4.07 9.33 -6.90
N PRO A 49 -5.26 9.94 -6.78
CA PRO A 49 -5.45 11.39 -6.95
C PRO A 49 -4.61 12.26 -5.99
N TYR A 50 -4.02 11.65 -4.95
CA TYR A 50 -3.12 12.29 -3.99
C TYR A 50 -1.61 12.09 -4.29
N ALA A 51 -1.23 11.36 -5.33
CA ALA A 51 0.18 11.14 -5.69
C ALA A 51 0.81 12.33 -6.44
N GLU A 52 0.01 13.26 -6.97
CA GLU A 52 0.48 14.51 -7.56
C GLU A 52 0.93 15.53 -6.50
N GLN A 53 0.86 15.18 -5.21
CA GLN A 53 1.25 16.13 -4.16
C GLN A 53 2.78 16.35 -4.15
N PRO A 54 3.24 17.63 -4.21
CA PRO A 54 4.63 17.98 -4.48
C PRO A 54 5.67 17.44 -3.47
N TYR A 55 5.24 16.97 -2.30
CA TYR A 55 6.12 16.43 -1.26
C TYR A 55 6.39 14.91 -1.37
N MET A 56 5.84 14.21 -2.37
CA MET A 56 5.94 12.74 -2.48
C MET A 56 7.10 12.19 -3.35
N LYS A 57 7.99 13.00 -3.94
CA LYS A 57 9.19 12.49 -4.66
C LYS A 57 10.50 13.02 -4.04
N PRO A 58 11.60 12.22 -3.95
CA PRO A 58 11.80 10.80 -4.26
C PRO A 58 12.53 9.99 -3.15
N ALA A 59 11.94 8.88 -2.69
CA ALA A 59 12.68 7.80 -2.01
C ALA A 59 12.23 6.38 -2.42
N ILE A 60 11.09 6.26 -3.11
CA ILE A 60 10.35 4.98 -3.17
C ILE A 60 10.50 4.26 -4.52
N ALA A 61 10.96 4.96 -5.57
CA ALA A 61 11.13 4.38 -6.91
C ALA A 61 12.12 3.19 -6.94
N GLY A 62 13.18 3.22 -6.11
CA GLY A 62 14.15 2.12 -6.02
C GLY A 62 13.63 0.89 -5.28
N ALA A 63 12.80 1.09 -4.26
CA ALA A 63 12.26 0.01 -3.43
C ALA A 63 11.25 -0.87 -4.19
N PHE A 64 10.42 -0.27 -5.04
CA PHE A 64 9.44 -1.01 -5.84
C PHE A 64 10.08 -1.84 -6.96
N LYS A 65 11.16 -1.35 -7.58
CA LYS A 65 11.90 -2.10 -8.60
C LYS A 65 12.50 -3.38 -8.01
N ALA A 66 13.05 -3.30 -6.79
CA ALA A 66 13.59 -4.45 -6.08
C ALA A 66 12.50 -5.47 -5.65
N LEU A 67 11.33 -4.99 -5.22
CA LEU A 67 10.22 -5.87 -4.85
C LEU A 67 9.63 -6.59 -6.07
N ALA A 68 9.45 -5.88 -7.19
CA ALA A 68 8.95 -6.43 -8.44
C ALA A 68 9.89 -7.50 -9.03
N GLU A 69 11.21 -7.28 -8.99
CA GLU A 69 12.18 -8.31 -9.41
C GLU A 69 12.14 -9.56 -8.54
N ARG A 70 11.92 -9.39 -7.23
CA ARG A 70 11.91 -10.49 -6.26
C ARG A 70 10.65 -11.36 -6.39
N LEU A 71 9.54 -10.78 -6.81
CA LEU A 71 8.30 -11.51 -7.09
C LEU A 71 8.33 -12.24 -8.46
N ARG A 72 9.17 -11.78 -9.40
CA ARG A 72 9.29 -12.38 -10.75
C ARG A 72 10.22 -13.61 -10.82
N LYS A 73 11.09 -13.80 -9.83
CA LYS A 73 12.04 -14.93 -9.74
C LYS A 73 11.53 -16.12 -8.91
N LYS A 74 10.25 -16.12 -8.54
CA LYS A 74 9.60 -17.18 -7.78
C LYS A 74 8.57 -17.88 -8.66
#